data_AF-A0AAX4K826-F1
#
_entry.id   AF-A0AAX4K826-F1
#
_cell.length_a   1.000
_cell.length_b   1.000
_cell.length_c   1.000
_cell.angle_alpha   90.00
_cell.angle_beta   90.00
_cell.angle_gamma   90.00
#
_symmetry.space_group_name_H-M   'P 1'
#
loop_
_entity.id
_entity.type
_entity.pdbx_description
1 polymer ?
#
loop_
_entity_poly.entity_id
_entity_poly.type
_entity_poly.pdbx_seq_one_letter_code
_entity_poly.pdbx_strand_id
1 'polypeptide(L)'
;MSSCLHRIKKGGRGISTPFCYVGCWPSWFGWHREDLDLFSLNYCHAGAAKIWWAVPQEQNEAFEKVVRDNESSDVVICPEHMRHKTTIISPEELAKKGIRLNTAIQTEGEWIVTYPTRYHAGYNTGGNVNEAVNYAPDYWVEYGKKAKQCKCFGKTNF
;
A
#
# COMPACT_ATOMS: atom_id res chain seq x y z
N MET A 1 -3.32 12.04 19.36
CA MET A 1 -1.99 11.39 19.33
C MET A 1 -1.15 12.09 18.28
N SER A 2 0.08 12.50 18.60
CA SER A 2 0.95 13.22 17.66
C SER A 2 1.79 12.25 16.84
N SER A 3 1.90 12.44 15.52
CA SER A 3 2.79 11.61 14.71
C SER A 3 4.25 11.93 14.98
N CYS A 4 5.13 10.96 15.23
CA CYS A 4 6.56 11.20 15.38
C CYS A 4 7.26 11.70 14.09
N LEU A 5 6.57 11.67 12.93
CA LEU A 5 7.06 12.26 11.68
C LEU A 5 7.37 13.76 11.80
N HIS A 6 6.70 14.50 12.71
CA HIS A 6 7.01 15.93 12.94
C HIS A 6 8.45 16.17 13.42
N ARG A 7 9.12 15.15 13.96
CA ARG A 7 10.51 15.23 14.43
C ARG A 7 11.51 15.14 13.27
N ILE A 8 11.06 14.75 12.07
CA ILE A 8 11.89 14.56 10.88
C ILE A 8 11.98 15.88 10.11
N LYS A 9 13.14 16.53 10.15
CA LYS A 9 13.38 17.87 9.55
C LYS A 9 13.28 17.94 8.02
N LYS A 10 13.39 16.80 7.33
CA LYS A 10 13.19 16.66 5.88
C LYS A 10 12.16 15.56 5.62
N GLY A 11 10.89 15.90 5.69
CA GLY A 11 9.80 14.99 5.35
C GLY A 11 9.74 14.73 3.85
N GLY A 12 9.44 13.48 3.46
CA GLY A 12 9.15 13.13 2.07
C GLY A 12 7.76 13.63 1.65
N ARG A 13 7.62 14.08 0.40
CA ARG A 13 6.32 14.35 -0.22
C ARG A 13 5.50 13.06 -0.24
N GLY A 14 4.27 13.12 0.28
CA GLY A 14 3.36 11.96 0.40
C GLY A 14 3.50 11.21 1.71
N ILE A 15 4.63 11.38 2.40
CA ILE A 15 4.86 10.79 3.73
C ILE A 15 4.36 11.74 4.84
N SER A 16 4.73 13.01 4.75
CA SER A 16 4.40 14.02 5.79
C SER A 16 3.48 15.12 5.31
N THR A 17 3.16 15.12 4.01
CA THR A 17 2.25 16.05 3.36
C THR A 17 1.17 15.25 2.64
N PRO A 18 -0.12 15.62 2.77
CA PRO A 18 -1.19 14.88 2.12
C PRO A 18 -1.09 14.95 0.60
N PHE A 19 -1.57 13.89 -0.05
CA PHE A 19 -1.73 13.77 -1.49
C PHE A 19 -3.21 13.60 -1.82
N CYS A 20 -3.68 14.40 -2.78
CA CYS A 20 -5.02 14.26 -3.33
C CYS A 20 -4.96 13.38 -4.59
N TYR A 21 -5.94 12.49 -4.73
CA TYR A 21 -6.10 11.54 -5.81
C TYR A 21 -7.48 11.71 -6.44
N VAL A 22 -7.51 11.95 -7.74
CA VAL A 22 -8.74 11.95 -8.53
C VAL A 22 -8.83 10.64 -9.30
N GLY A 23 -9.83 9.82 -8.97
CA GLY A 23 -10.03 8.49 -9.55
C GLY A 23 -11.09 8.46 -10.66
N CYS A 24 -11.04 7.41 -11.48
CA CYS A 24 -12.07 7.03 -12.44
C CYS A 24 -12.24 5.51 -12.50
N TRP A 25 -13.23 5.01 -13.24
CA TRP A 25 -13.40 3.58 -13.49
C TRP A 25 -12.57 3.10 -14.70
N PRO A 26 -11.79 2.02 -14.61
CA PRO A 26 -11.21 1.42 -13.40
C PRO A 26 -9.76 1.90 -13.21
N SER A 27 -9.54 2.76 -12.22
CA SER A 27 -8.20 3.14 -11.75
C SER A 27 -7.83 2.30 -10.53
N TRP A 28 -6.60 1.78 -10.53
CA TRP A 28 -6.12 0.77 -9.57
C TRP A 28 -4.97 1.30 -8.74
N PHE A 29 -4.81 0.75 -7.54
CA PHE A 29 -3.56 0.80 -6.78
C PHE A 29 -3.11 -0.63 -6.50
N GLY A 30 -1.93 -0.98 -6.99
CA GLY A 30 -1.40 -2.33 -6.90
C GLY A 30 -1.04 -2.73 -5.48
N TRP A 31 -0.75 -4.02 -5.30
CA TRP A 31 -0.36 -4.57 -4.01
C TRP A 31 0.90 -3.90 -3.51
N HIS A 32 0.83 -3.29 -2.33
CA HIS A 32 1.99 -2.69 -1.69
C HIS A 32 1.81 -2.55 -0.18
N ARG A 33 2.92 -2.22 0.48
CA ARG A 33 2.97 -1.69 1.84
C ARG A 33 3.41 -0.23 1.76
N GLU A 34 3.00 0.56 2.74
CA GLU A 34 3.45 1.95 2.86
C GLU A 34 4.96 2.07 2.98
N ASP A 35 5.51 3.19 2.55
CA ASP A 35 6.95 3.47 2.68
C ASP A 35 7.39 3.36 4.14
N LEU A 36 8.53 2.71 4.37
CA LEU A 36 9.04 2.39 5.71
C LEU A 36 8.02 1.66 6.61
N ASP A 37 7.06 0.95 6.01
CA ASP A 37 5.96 0.27 6.71
C ASP A 37 5.18 1.22 7.65
N LEU A 38 4.97 2.46 7.21
CA LEU A 38 4.16 3.46 7.92
C LEU A 38 2.68 3.06 8.01
N PHE A 39 1.92 3.77 8.84
CA PHE A 39 0.47 3.79 8.68
C PHE A 39 0.13 4.69 7.47
N SER A 40 -1.00 4.45 6.82
CA SER A 40 -1.65 5.46 5.99
C SER A 40 -3.07 5.72 6.43
N LEU A 41 -3.48 6.97 6.27
CA LEU A 41 -4.84 7.43 6.39
C LEU A 41 -5.31 7.79 5.00
N ASN A 42 -6.50 7.33 4.61
CA ASN A 42 -7.15 7.69 3.38
C ASN A 42 -8.57 8.16 3.67
N TYR A 43 -8.95 9.32 3.16
CA TYR A 43 -10.29 9.88 3.28
C TYR A 43 -10.91 10.05 1.90
N CYS A 44 -12.14 9.57 1.72
CA CYS A 44 -12.90 9.79 0.50
C CYS A 44 -13.70 11.08 0.64
N HIS A 45 -13.26 12.14 -0.04
CA HIS A 45 -13.92 13.45 0.02
C HIS A 45 -15.24 13.46 -0.73
N ALA A 46 -15.30 12.84 -1.91
CA ALA A 46 -16.47 12.89 -2.77
C ALA A 46 -16.50 11.75 -3.81
N GLY A 47 -17.70 11.33 -4.21
CA GLY A 47 -17.95 10.54 -5.41
C GLY A 47 -18.08 9.04 -5.18
N ALA A 48 -17.68 8.26 -6.18
CA ALA A 48 -17.86 6.81 -6.19
C ALA A 48 -16.98 6.07 -5.16
N ALA A 49 -17.44 4.88 -4.77
CA ALA A 49 -16.74 4.06 -3.79
C ALA A 49 -15.34 3.62 -4.25
N LYS A 50 -14.49 3.33 -3.28
CA LYS A 50 -13.19 2.70 -3.46
C LYS A 50 -13.20 1.33 -2.77
N ILE A 51 -12.83 0.30 -3.50
CA ILE A 51 -12.71 -1.06 -2.97
C ILE A 51 -11.29 -1.26 -2.48
N TRP A 52 -11.17 -1.81 -1.28
CA TRP A 52 -9.90 -2.14 -0.65
C TRP A 52 -9.84 -3.63 -0.33
N TRP A 53 -8.69 -4.22 -0.62
CA TRP A 53 -8.30 -5.54 -0.15
C TRP A 53 -7.05 -5.43 0.69
N ALA A 54 -6.97 -6.24 1.75
CA ALA A 54 -5.80 -6.32 2.60
C ALA A 54 -5.47 -7.77 2.95
N VAL A 55 -4.18 -8.09 2.94
CA VAL A 55 -3.66 -9.38 3.40
C VAL A 55 -3.39 -9.30 4.91
N PRO A 56 -3.84 -10.29 5.71
CA PRO A 56 -3.44 -10.43 7.10
C PRO A 56 -1.92 -10.52 7.22
N GLN A 57 -1.34 -9.83 8.20
CA GLN A 57 0.11 -9.73 8.35
C GLN A 57 0.78 -11.11 8.51
N GLU A 58 0.08 -12.06 9.13
CA GLU A 58 0.52 -13.44 9.35
C GLU A 58 0.72 -14.20 8.02
N GLN A 59 0.08 -13.74 6.93
CA GLN A 59 0.18 -14.34 5.61
C GLN A 59 1.09 -13.57 4.65
N ASN A 60 1.83 -12.56 5.13
CA ASN A 60 2.72 -11.77 4.27
C ASN A 60 3.75 -12.62 3.51
N GLU A 61 4.41 -13.57 4.18
CA GLU A 61 5.42 -14.42 3.55
C GLU A 61 4.80 -15.36 2.51
N ALA A 62 3.63 -15.92 2.81
CA ALA A 62 2.87 -16.76 1.88
C ALA A 62 2.41 -15.95 0.66
N PHE A 63 1.92 -14.73 0.88
CA PHE A 63 1.52 -13.81 -0.18
C PHE A 63 2.70 -13.44 -1.08
N GLU A 64 3.84 -13.05 -0.50
CA GLU A 64 5.04 -12.76 -1.29
C GLU A 64 5.51 -13.99 -2.06
N LYS A 65 5.40 -15.21 -1.50
CA LYS A 65 5.69 -16.43 -2.26
C LYS A 65 4.77 -16.57 -3.48
N VAL A 66 3.47 -16.32 -3.33
CA VAL A 66 2.52 -16.35 -4.44
C VAL A 66 2.87 -15.30 -5.51
N VAL A 67 3.30 -14.10 -5.10
CA VAL A 67 3.78 -13.08 -6.06
C VAL A 67 5.00 -13.61 -6.83
N ARG A 68 5.98 -14.17 -6.11
CA ARG A 68 7.19 -14.75 -6.73
C ARG A 68 6.91 -15.89 -7.69
N ASP A 69 5.91 -16.72 -7.40
CA ASP A 69 5.53 -17.83 -8.25
C ASP A 69 4.76 -17.35 -9.51
N ASN A 70 4.14 -16.17 -9.48
CA ASN A 70 3.40 -15.58 -10.60
C ASN A 70 4.25 -14.64 -11.49
N GLU A 71 5.32 -14.05 -10.96
CA GLU A 71 6.22 -13.16 -11.69
C GLU A 71 7.46 -13.92 -12.19
N SER A 72 7.75 -13.83 -13.49
CA SER A 72 8.77 -14.66 -14.13
C SER A 72 10.19 -14.05 -14.20
N SER A 73 10.41 -12.78 -13.86
CA SER A 73 11.75 -12.14 -13.95
C SER A 73 12.07 -11.00 -12.97
N ASP A 74 11.10 -10.16 -12.59
CA ASP A 74 11.39 -8.89 -11.89
C ASP A 74 11.78 -9.06 -10.41
N VAL A 75 11.24 -10.10 -9.77
CA VAL A 75 11.56 -10.50 -8.40
C VAL A 75 13.04 -10.80 -8.22
N VAL A 76 13.67 -11.43 -9.22
CA VAL A 76 15.09 -11.83 -9.15
C VAL A 76 16.00 -10.60 -9.09
N ILE A 77 15.56 -9.49 -9.68
CA ILE A 77 16.32 -8.24 -9.76
C ILE A 77 16.17 -7.41 -8.47
N CYS A 78 14.98 -7.42 -7.85
CA CYS A 78 14.70 -6.66 -6.64
C CYS A 78 14.04 -7.51 -5.54
N PRO A 79 14.74 -7.82 -4.44
CA PRO A 79 14.15 -8.49 -3.27
C PRO A 79 12.97 -7.74 -2.65
N GLU A 80 12.89 -6.42 -2.87
CA GLU A 80 11.82 -5.53 -2.40
C GLU A 80 10.93 -5.04 -3.56
N HIS A 81 10.74 -5.85 -4.61
CA HIS A 81 9.96 -5.49 -5.81
C HIS A 81 8.55 -4.97 -5.51
N MET A 82 7.91 -5.47 -4.44
CA MET A 82 6.60 -4.99 -3.99
C MET A 82 6.57 -3.48 -3.67
N ARG A 83 7.73 -2.87 -3.41
CA ARG A 83 7.86 -1.41 -3.21
C ARG A 83 7.68 -0.61 -4.50
N HIS A 84 7.69 -1.25 -5.66
CA HIS A 84 7.47 -0.59 -6.95
C HIS A 84 5.99 -0.30 -7.20
N LYS A 85 5.08 -0.92 -6.42
CA LYS A 85 3.62 -0.76 -6.51
C LYS A 85 3.03 -1.13 -7.89
N THR A 86 3.70 -2.02 -8.62
CA THR A 86 3.31 -2.47 -9.96
C THR A 86 2.60 -3.82 -9.97
N THR A 87 2.68 -4.60 -8.89
CA THR A 87 2.11 -5.94 -8.82
C THR A 87 0.58 -5.90 -8.72
N ILE A 88 -0.08 -6.50 -9.71
CA ILE A 88 -1.54 -6.68 -9.77
C ILE A 88 -1.85 -8.18 -9.81
N ILE A 89 -2.47 -8.70 -8.77
CA ILE A 89 -2.98 -10.08 -8.71
C ILE A 89 -4.43 -10.00 -8.24
N SER A 90 -5.33 -10.69 -8.92
CA SER A 90 -6.75 -10.64 -8.59
C SER A 90 -7.02 -11.29 -7.22
N PRO A 91 -8.03 -10.82 -6.48
CA PRO A 91 -8.45 -11.46 -5.22
C PRO A 91 -8.79 -12.94 -5.37
N GLU A 92 -9.36 -13.33 -6.51
CA GLU A 92 -9.75 -14.70 -6.80
C GLU A 92 -8.53 -15.62 -6.92
N GLU A 93 -7.48 -15.18 -7.63
CA GLU A 93 -6.25 -15.95 -7.75
C GLU A 93 -5.54 -16.10 -6.40
N LEU A 94 -5.53 -15.05 -5.58
CA LEU A 94 -5.00 -15.12 -4.21
C LEU A 94 -5.79 -16.09 -3.34
N ALA A 95 -7.12 -16.08 -3.44
CA ALA A 95 -7.98 -17.01 -2.70
C ALA A 95 -7.73 -18.47 -3.12
N LYS A 96 -7.58 -18.75 -4.43
CA LYS A 96 -7.22 -20.09 -4.94
C LYS A 96 -5.87 -20.58 -4.41
N LYS A 97 -4.95 -19.67 -4.09
CA LYS A 97 -3.64 -19.96 -3.49
C LYS A 97 -3.66 -19.96 -1.95
N GLY A 98 -4.84 -19.87 -1.32
CA GLY A 98 -5.01 -19.94 0.14
C GLY A 98 -4.72 -18.64 0.89
N ILE A 99 -4.58 -17.51 0.18
CA ILE A 99 -4.42 -16.20 0.80
C ILE A 99 -5.81 -15.66 1.17
N ARG A 100 -6.04 -15.45 2.47
CA ARG A 100 -7.27 -14.82 2.97
C ARG A 100 -7.17 -13.32 2.79
N LEU A 101 -8.23 -12.71 2.27
CA LEU A 101 -8.31 -11.26 2.11
C LEU A 101 -9.37 -10.69 3.03
N ASN A 102 -9.07 -9.55 3.65
CA ASN A 102 -10.06 -8.68 4.24
C ASN A 102 -10.47 -7.65 3.19
N THR A 103 -11.76 -7.42 3.04
CA THR A 103 -12.31 -6.47 2.07
C THR A 103 -13.00 -5.32 2.80
N ALA A 104 -12.80 -4.10 2.32
CA ALA A 104 -13.55 -2.94 2.75
C ALA A 104 -14.05 -2.15 1.54
N ILE A 105 -15.26 -1.60 1.66
CA ILE A 105 -15.83 -0.67 0.69
C ILE A 105 -15.81 0.69 1.38
N GLN A 106 -15.04 1.62 0.82
CA GLN A 106 -14.96 2.98 1.32
C GLN A 106 -15.86 3.87 0.47
N THR A 107 -16.82 4.52 1.12
CA THR A 107 -17.74 5.49 0.52
C THR A 107 -17.38 6.91 0.94
N GLU A 108 -18.07 7.89 0.34
CA GLU A 108 -17.87 9.31 0.63
C GLU A 108 -18.02 9.61 2.13
N GLY A 109 -17.08 10.40 2.68
CA GLY A 109 -17.04 10.75 4.09
C GLY A 109 -16.35 9.72 4.99
N GLU A 110 -15.86 8.60 4.45
CA GLU A 110 -15.25 7.53 5.24
C GLU A 110 -13.72 7.54 5.21
N TRP A 111 -13.16 7.12 6.34
CA TRP A 111 -11.72 6.90 6.52
C TRP A 111 -11.37 5.42 6.36
N ILE A 112 -10.26 5.15 5.68
CA ILE A 112 -9.53 3.89 5.74
C ILE A 112 -8.18 4.14 6.42
N VAL A 113 -7.83 3.26 7.35
CA VAL A 113 -6.53 3.27 8.03
C VAL A 113 -5.80 1.98 7.69
N THR A 114 -4.64 2.09 7.07
CA THR A 114 -3.75 0.95 6.86
C THR A 114 -2.75 0.86 8.01
N TYR A 115 -2.55 -0.35 8.52
CA TYR A 115 -1.59 -0.63 9.58
C TYR A 115 -0.23 -0.98 8.98
N PRO A 116 0.87 -0.76 9.73
CA PRO A 116 2.22 -1.12 9.35
C PRO A 116 2.31 -2.55 8.84
N THR A 117 3.19 -2.74 7.86
CA THR A 117 3.56 -4.05 7.31
C THR A 117 2.42 -4.81 6.62
N ARG A 118 1.25 -4.21 6.35
CA ARG A 118 0.14 -4.91 5.69
C ARG A 118 0.04 -4.58 4.21
N TYR A 119 0.04 -5.63 3.40
CA TYR A 119 -0.22 -5.50 1.97
C TYR A 119 -1.66 -5.13 1.72
N HIS A 120 -1.87 -4.14 0.87
CA HIS A 120 -3.19 -3.72 0.41
C HIS A 120 -3.17 -3.32 -1.07
N ALA A 121 -4.32 -3.47 -1.71
CA ALA A 121 -4.59 -3.12 -3.10
C ALA A 121 -6.06 -2.77 -3.28
N GLY A 122 -6.43 -2.27 -4.45
CA GLY A 122 -7.82 -1.94 -4.72
C GLY A 122 -8.03 -1.12 -5.98
N TYR A 123 -9.25 -0.62 -6.13
CA TYR A 123 -9.66 0.17 -7.28
C TYR A 123 -10.81 1.13 -6.96
N ASN A 124 -10.99 2.14 -7.82
CA ASN A 124 -12.12 3.06 -7.76
C ASN A 124 -13.27 2.55 -8.63
N THR A 125 -14.50 2.51 -8.10
CA THR A 125 -15.69 2.04 -8.82
C THR A 125 -16.25 3.08 -9.81
N GLY A 126 -15.69 4.29 -9.83
CA GLY A 126 -16.15 5.43 -10.63
C GLY A 126 -15.32 6.68 -10.36
N GLY A 127 -15.84 7.84 -10.77
CA GLY A 127 -15.22 9.14 -10.49
C GLY A 127 -15.24 9.48 -9.00
N ASN A 128 -14.09 9.74 -8.38
CA ASN A 128 -14.01 10.12 -6.96
C ASN A 128 -12.79 11.00 -6.63
N VAL A 129 -12.81 11.60 -5.45
CA VAL A 129 -11.73 12.42 -4.90
C VAL A 129 -11.34 11.86 -3.53
N ASN A 130 -10.08 11.48 -3.37
CA ASN A 130 -9.55 10.94 -2.12
C ASN A 130 -8.31 11.71 -1.70
N GLU A 131 -8.08 11.83 -0.40
CA GLU A 131 -6.85 12.37 0.15
C GLU A 131 -6.18 11.33 1.03
N ALA A 132 -4.86 11.17 0.91
CA ALA A 132 -4.11 10.26 1.74
C ALA A 132 -2.82 10.87 2.29
N VAL A 133 -2.43 10.43 3.48
CA VAL A 133 -1.17 10.82 4.12
C VAL A 133 -0.66 9.67 4.98
N ASN A 134 0.66 9.53 5.12
CA ASN A 134 1.21 8.62 6.10
C ASN A 134 1.17 9.20 7.52
N TYR A 135 1.10 8.30 8.49
CA TYR A 135 1.14 8.61 9.90
C TYR A 135 2.08 7.64 10.61
N ALA A 136 2.77 8.13 11.65
CA ALA A 136 3.62 7.31 12.49
C ALA A 136 3.39 7.65 13.96
N PRO A 137 2.68 6.82 14.76
CA PRO A 137 2.73 6.94 16.21
C PRO A 137 4.12 6.53 16.74
N ASP A 138 4.47 6.85 17.98
CA ASP A 138 5.81 6.54 18.52
C ASP A 138 6.18 5.04 18.40
N TYR A 139 5.21 4.14 18.58
CA TYR A 139 5.43 2.70 18.47
C TYR A 139 5.66 2.21 17.03
N TRP A 140 5.44 3.03 16.00
CA TRP A 140 5.80 2.68 14.62
C TRP A 140 7.31 2.46 14.46
N VAL A 141 8.14 3.12 15.27
CA VAL A 141 9.61 3.05 15.16
C VAL A 141 10.13 1.61 15.14
N GLU A 142 9.49 0.70 15.87
CA GLU A 142 9.87 -0.71 15.90
C GLU A 142 9.59 -1.47 14.58
N TYR A 143 8.61 -1.01 13.80
CA TYR A 143 8.35 -1.48 12.44
C TYR A 143 9.33 -0.82 11.47
N GLY A 144 9.48 0.51 11.55
CA GLY A 144 10.36 1.28 10.66
C GLY A 144 11.82 0.81 10.67
N LYS A 145 12.36 0.40 11.84
CA LYS A 145 13.71 -0.20 11.95
C LYS A 145 13.88 -1.50 11.17
N LYS A 146 12.80 -2.26 10.97
CA LYS A 146 12.79 -3.56 10.28
C LYS A 146 12.41 -3.44 8.80
N ALA A 147 11.85 -2.28 8.42
CA ALA A 147 11.40 -2.03 7.07
C ALA A 147 12.58 -2.05 6.10
N LYS A 148 12.47 -2.89 5.07
CA LYS A 148 13.43 -2.98 3.98
C LYS A 148 13.07 -2.00 2.86
N GLN A 149 14.08 -1.59 2.10
CA GLN A 149 13.95 -0.62 1.00
C GLN A 149 14.45 -1.26 -0.30
N CYS A 150 13.78 -0.98 -1.44
CA CYS A 150 14.38 -1.29 -2.75
C CYS A 150 15.69 -0.49 -2.90
N LYS A 151 16.71 -1.15 -3.46
CA LYS A 151 18.01 -0.56 -3.81
C LYS A 151 18.25 -0.56 -5.32
N CYS A 152 17.16 -0.67 -6.06
CA CYS A 152 17.08 -0.90 -7.49
C CYS A 152 16.83 0.40 -8.28
N PHE A 153 16.27 1.43 -7.64
CA PHE A 153 16.13 2.77 -8.23
C PHE A 153 17.51 3.35 -8.56
N GLY A 154 17.73 3.68 -9.84
CA GLY A 154 19.02 4.14 -10.39
C GLY A 154 19.86 3.06 -11.06
N LYS A 155 19.39 1.80 -11.13
CA LYS A 155 20.09 0.69 -11.84
C LYS A 155 19.38 0.23 -13.11
N THR A 156 18.30 0.88 -13.52
CA THR A 156 17.68 0.66 -14.83
C THR A 156 18.41 1.50 -15.86
N ASN A 157 19.34 0.87 -16.60
CA ASN A 157 19.80 1.40 -17.87
C ASN A 157 18.59 1.41 -18.83
N PHE A 158 18.01 2.58 -19.04
CA PHE A 158 17.30 2.89 -20.27
C PHE A 158 18.18 3.83 -21.09
#